data_AF-A0A1E3WFZ3-F1
#
_entry.id   AF-A0A1E3WFZ3-F1
#
_cell.length_a   1.000
_cell.length_b   1.000
_cell.length_c   1.000
_cell.angle_alpha   90.00
_cell.angle_beta   90.00
_cell.angle_gamma   90.00
#
_symmetry.space_group_name_H-M   'P 1'
#
loop_
_entity.id
_entity.type
_entity.pdbx_description
1 polymer ?
#
loop_
_entity_poly.entity_id
_entity_poly.type
_entity_poly.pdbx_seq_one_letter_code
_entity_poly.pdbx_strand_id
1 'polypeptide(L)'
;MKVVFMGISQRKGVSNKGLGNPYEMVKIHLATIIEEINAQNMTVIGQGYQERQLDLDPLCLPQFQQVKPFSEIDVNVEPKPNNFNQTWVVGLNAK
;
A
#
# COMPACT_ATOMS: atom_id res chain seq x y z
N MET A 1 -5.99 6.52 7.63
CA MET A 1 -5.88 7.27 6.36
C MET A 1 -7.04 6.85 5.47
N LYS A 2 -7.89 7.78 5.06
CA LYS A 2 -9.02 7.49 4.16
C LYS A 2 -8.58 7.46 2.70
N VAL A 3 -8.92 6.39 1.99
CA VAL A 3 -8.49 6.12 0.61
C VAL A 3 -9.52 5.26 -0.13
N VAL A 4 -9.44 5.26 -1.46
CA VAL A 4 -10.23 4.35 -2.30
C VAL A 4 -9.45 3.05 -2.48
N PHE A 5 -10.02 1.93 -2.04
CA PHE A 5 -9.44 0.60 -2.21
C PHE A 5 -9.51 0.17 -3.67
N MET A 6 -8.41 -0.26 -4.29
CA MET A 6 -8.42 -0.82 -5.65
C MET A 6 -8.25 -2.35 -5.65
N GLY A 7 -7.46 -2.88 -4.71
CA GLY A 7 -7.23 -4.32 -4.63
C GLY A 7 -6.02 -4.69 -3.77
N ILE A 8 -5.70 -5.97 -3.79
CA ILE A 8 -4.56 -6.57 -3.09
C ILE A 8 -3.80 -7.48 -4.06
N SER A 9 -2.48 -7.53 -3.93
CA SER A 9 -1.65 -8.51 -4.63
C SER A 9 -0.71 -9.20 -3.64
N GLN A 10 -0.47 -10.48 -3.86
CA GLN A 10 0.40 -11.30 -3.04
C GLN A 10 1.44 -11.95 -3.93
N ARG A 11 2.71 -11.78 -3.55
CA ARG A 11 3.85 -12.37 -4.24
C ARG A 11 4.62 -13.24 -3.26
N LYS A 12 4.79 -14.51 -3.61
CA LYS A 12 5.60 -15.47 -2.86
C LYS A 12 6.69 -16.03 -3.75
N GLY A 13 7.84 -16.35 -3.17
CA GLY A 13 8.92 -16.99 -3.91
C GLY A 13 10.18 -17.12 -3.10
N VAL A 14 11.28 -17.41 -3.79
CA VAL A 14 12.61 -17.56 -3.21
C VAL A 14 13.49 -16.40 -3.69
N SER A 15 14.21 -15.75 -2.78
CA SER A 15 15.02 -14.58 -3.10
C SER A 15 16.36 -14.96 -3.72
N ASN A 16 16.58 -14.52 -4.97
CA ASN A 16 17.89 -14.63 -5.61
C ASN A 16 18.96 -13.74 -4.94
N LYS A 17 18.53 -12.67 -4.25
CA LYS A 17 19.42 -11.70 -3.58
C LYS A 17 19.68 -12.03 -2.11
N GLY A 18 18.86 -12.89 -1.51
CA GLY A 18 18.90 -13.24 -0.09
C GLY A 18 19.26 -14.70 0.14
N LEU A 19 20.23 -15.23 -0.61
CA LEU A 19 20.75 -16.60 -0.45
C LEU A 19 19.68 -17.71 -0.46
N GLY A 20 18.60 -17.54 -1.24
CA GLY A 20 17.55 -18.54 -1.32
C GLY A 20 16.52 -18.50 -0.18
N ASN A 21 16.48 -17.43 0.62
CA ASN A 21 15.45 -17.28 1.64
C ASN A 21 14.05 -17.12 1.01
N PRO A 22 13.02 -17.82 1.53
CA PRO A 22 11.64 -17.62 1.11
C PRO A 22 11.19 -16.20 1.48
N TYR A 23 10.42 -15.58 0.60
CA TYR A 23 9.81 -14.28 0.86
C TYR A 23 8.32 -14.31 0.51
N GLU A 24 7.57 -13.53 1.28
CA GLU A 24 6.19 -13.21 1.03
C GLU A 24 6.03 -11.70 1.10
N MET A 25 5.46 -11.13 0.06
CA MET A 25 5.16 -9.70 -0.04
C MET A 25 3.69 -9.56 -0.37
N VAL A 26 2.98 -8.82 0.46
CA VAL A 26 1.59 -8.44 0.22
C VAL A 26 1.56 -6.94 -0.04
N LYS A 27 0.86 -6.53 -1.09
CA LYS A 27 0.66 -5.13 -1.43
C LYS A 27 -0.82 -4.80 -1.48
N ILE A 28 -1.15 -3.60 -1.05
CA ILE A 28 -2.46 -2.98 -1.22
C ILE A 28 -2.36 -1.89 -2.28
N HIS A 29 -3.33 -1.90 -3.20
CA HIS A 29 -3.47 -0.94 -4.29
C HIS A 29 -4.55 0.05 -3.89
N LEU A 30 -4.20 1.33 -3.87
CA LEU A 30 -5.05 2.42 -3.41
C LEU A 30 -5.13 3.50 -4.48
N ALA A 31 -6.28 4.13 -4.61
CA ALA A 31 -6.42 5.37 -5.36
C ALA A 31 -6.28 6.55 -4.40
N THR A 32 -5.29 7.41 -4.68
CA THR A 32 -5.02 8.64 -3.92
C THR A 32 -5.12 9.84 -4.85
N ILE A 33 -5.54 10.99 -4.34
CA ILE A 33 -5.66 12.20 -5.16
C ILE A 33 -4.28 12.55 -5.73
N ILE A 34 -4.25 13.01 -6.98
CA ILE A 34 -3.02 13.54 -7.58
C ILE A 34 -2.66 14.83 -6.83
N GLU A 35 -1.54 14.80 -6.11
CA GLU A 35 -1.00 15.97 -5.43
C GLU A 35 -0.15 16.78 -6.40
N GLU A 36 -0.43 18.08 -6.50
CA GLU A 36 0.39 18.97 -7.29
C GLU A 36 1.75 19.16 -6.61
N ILE A 37 2.82 18.92 -7.36
CA ILE A 37 4.19 19.12 -6.88
C ILE A 37 4.82 20.19 -7.76
N ASN A 38 5.40 21.21 -7.14
CA ASN A 38 6.18 22.21 -7.85
C ASN A 38 7.54 22.39 -7.16
N ALA A 39 8.49 21.55 -7.56
CA ALA A 39 9.87 21.57 -7.11
C ALA A 39 10.79 22.03 -8.25
N GLN A 40 12.00 22.51 -7.92
CA GLN A 40 12.97 23.01 -8.92
C GLN A 40 13.29 22.01 -10.04
N ASN A 41 13.21 20.71 -9.76
CA ASN A 41 13.54 19.62 -10.68
C ASN A 41 12.31 18.82 -11.14
N MET A 42 11.10 19.14 -10.66
CA MET A 42 9.90 18.33 -10.93
C MET A 42 8.62 19.13 -10.76
N THR A 43 7.76 19.07 -11.78
CA THR A 43 6.38 19.55 -11.71
C THR A 43 5.42 18.39 -11.94
N VAL A 44 4.43 18.23 -11.06
CA VAL A 44 3.31 17.30 -11.21
C VAL A 44 2.04 18.11 -11.17
N ILE A 45 1.22 17.99 -12.21
CA ILE A 45 -0.12 18.57 -12.32
C ILE A 45 -1.05 17.50 -12.87
N GLY A 46 -2.29 17.44 -12.38
CA GLY A 46 -3.26 16.45 -12.82
C GLY A 46 -4.59 16.54 -12.08
N GLN A 47 -5.58 15.80 -12.56
CA GLN A 47 -6.92 15.74 -11.97
C GLN A 47 -7.31 14.28 -11.72
N GLY A 48 -8.05 14.05 -10.63
CA GLY A 48 -8.54 12.72 -10.25
C GLY A 48 -7.57 11.95 -9.35
N TYR A 49 -7.47 10.64 -9.56
CA TYR A 49 -6.71 9.72 -8.72
C TYR A 49 -5.48 9.14 -9.44
N GLN A 50 -4.39 8.98 -8.70
CA GLN A 50 -3.24 8.14 -9.06
C GLN A 50 -3.25 6.85 -8.24
N GLU A 51 -2.72 5.78 -8.83
CA GLU A 51 -2.48 4.54 -8.10
C GLU A 51 -1.30 4.72 -7.14
N ARG A 52 -1.52 4.36 -5.88
CA ARG A 52 -0.48 4.25 -4.86
C ARG A 52 -0.47 2.81 -4.34
N GLN A 53 0.71 2.20 -4.37
CA GLN A 53 0.92 0.89 -3.79
C GLN A 53 1.64 1.03 -2.45
N LEU A 54 1.12 0.38 -1.43
CA LEU A 54 1.77 0.24 -0.13
C LEU A 54 1.96 -1.23 0.18
N ASP A 55 3.00 -1.53 0.95
CA ASP A 55 3.11 -2.86 1.52
C ASP A 55 2.03 -3.04 2.59
N LEU A 56 1.49 -4.25 2.67
CA LEU A 56 0.46 -4.66 3.60
C LEU A 56 1.06 -5.71 4.53
N ASP A 57 0.79 -5.59 5.83
CA ASP A 57 1.09 -6.67 6.78
C ASP A 57 0.34 -7.94 6.33
N PRO A 58 1.06 -9.05 6.03
CA PRO A 58 0.42 -10.31 5.63
C PRO A 58 -0.65 -10.80 6.63
N LEU A 59 -0.53 -10.46 7.92
CA LEU A 59 -1.52 -10.81 8.94
C LEU A 59 -2.88 -10.12 8.72
N CYS A 60 -2.89 -8.98 8.04
CA CYS A 60 -4.09 -8.19 7.79
C CYS A 60 -4.77 -8.54 6.45
N LEU A 61 -4.15 -9.38 5.61
CA LEU A 61 -4.69 -9.80 4.31
C LEU A 61 -6.18 -10.22 4.37
N PRO A 62 -6.65 -11.03 5.35
CA PRO A 62 -8.05 -11.45 5.42
C PRO A 62 -9.04 -10.29 5.57
N GLN A 63 -8.64 -9.18 6.19
CA GLN A 63 -9.50 -8.01 6.37
C GLN A 63 -9.84 -7.36 5.02
N PHE A 64 -8.91 -7.39 4.07
CA PHE A 64 -9.05 -6.74 2.77
C PHE A 64 -9.66 -7.65 1.69
N GLN A 65 -9.66 -8.97 1.88
CA GLN A 65 -10.28 -9.91 0.94
C GLN A 65 -11.80 -9.71 0.80
N GLN A 66 -12.45 -9.16 1.83
CA GLN A 66 -13.89 -8.91 1.85
C GLN A 66 -14.26 -7.49 1.40
N VAL A 67 -13.25 -6.62 1.21
CA VAL A 67 -13.48 -5.23 0.81
C VAL A 67 -13.77 -5.19 -0.68
N LYS A 68 -14.89 -4.55 -1.06
CA LYS A 68 -15.25 -4.36 -2.47
C LYS A 68 -14.26 -3.39 -3.13
N PRO A 69 -13.72 -3.69 -4.33
CA PRO A 69 -12.96 -2.73 -5.10
C PRO A 69 -13.72 -1.43 -5.32
N PHE A 70 -12.98 -0.33 -5.35
CA PHE A 70 -13.44 1.06 -5.46
C PHE A 70 -14.31 1.55 -4.29
N SER A 71 -14.28 0.87 -3.14
CA SER A 71 -14.89 1.38 -1.91
C SER A 71 -13.94 2.29 -1.13
N GLU A 72 -14.51 3.27 -0.42
CA GLU A 72 -13.75 4.09 0.52
C GLU A 72 -13.51 3.31 1.81
N ILE A 73 -12.24 3.25 2.21
CA ILE A 73 -11.80 2.58 3.43
C ILE A 73 -10.91 3.52 4.24
N ASP A 74 -10.85 3.28 5.55
CA ASP A 74 -9.89 3.93 6.43
C ASP A 74 -8.83 2.90 6.86
N VAL A 75 -7.59 3.11 6.44
CA VAL A 75 -6.47 2.19 6.73
C VAL A 75 -5.58 2.71 7.84
N ASN A 76 -5.12 1.82 8.71
CA ASN A 76 -4.04 2.13 9.65
C ASN A 76 -2.69 1.98 8.94
N VAL A 77 -1.81 2.98 9.09
CA VAL A 77 -0.49 3.02 8.46
C VAL A 77 0.55 3.26 9.54
N GLU A 78 1.55 2.38 9.60
CA GLU A 78 2.62 2.45 10.59
C GLU A 78 3.99 2.41 9.90
N PRO A 79 5.07 2.86 10.56
CA PRO A 79 6.43 2.56 10.11
C PRO A 79 6.70 1.06 10.13
N LYS A 80 7.45 0.54 9.17
CA LYS A 80 7.85 -0.86 9.20
C LYS A 80 8.85 -1.10 10.34
N PRO A 81 8.67 -2.17 11.14
CA PRO A 81 9.59 -2.50 12.24
C PRO A 81 11.04 -2.69 11.80
N ASN A 82 11.24 -3.21 10.58
CA ASN A 82 12.57 -3.52 10.04
C ASN A 82 13.17 -2.37 9.21
N ASN A 83 12.38 -1.32 8.91
CA ASN A 83 12.84 -0.17 8.14
C ASN A 83 11.92 1.04 8.40
N PHE A 84 12.26 1.87 9.37
CA PHE A 84 11.48 3.05 9.75
C PHE A 84 11.35 4.12 8.65
N ASN A 85 12.16 4.05 7.58
CA ASN A 85 12.02 4.93 6.41
C ASN A 85 10.89 4.47 5.47
N GLN A 86 10.27 3.32 5.72
CA GLN A 86 9.15 2.79 4.96
C GLN A 86 7.93 2.65 5.86
N THR A 87 6.77 2.96 5.31
CA THR A 87 5.49 2.71 5.95
C THR A 87 4.77 1.54 5.30
N TRP A 88 3.90 0.88 6.05
CA TRP A 88 3.05 -0.20 5.57
C TRP A 88 1.65 -0.11 6.19
N VAL A 89 0.67 -0.74 5.54
CA VAL A 89 -0.70 -0.84 6.05
C VAL A 89 -0.77 -2.00 7.03
N VAL A 90 -1.32 -1.76 8.22
CA VAL A 90 -1.44 -2.75 9.31
C VAL A 90 -2.91 -3.01 9.69
N GLY A 91 -3.83 -2.79 8.76
CA GLY A 91 -5.25 -3.10 8.90
C GLY A 91 -6.19 -1.95 8.55
N LEU A 92 -7.47 -2.18 8.79
CA LEU A 92 -8.52 -1.18 8.72
C LEU A 92 -8.65 -0.47 10.08
N ASN A 93 -8.85 0.85 10.09
CA ASN A 93 -9.28 1.55 11.29
C ASN A 93 -10.72 1.12 11.60
N ALA A 94 -10.96 0.62 12.81
CA ALA A 94 -12.31 0.37 13.29
C ALA A 94 -13.08 1.71 13.30
N LYS A 95 -14.27 1.72 12.69
CA LYS A 95 -15.21 2.84 12.82
C LYS A 95 -15.78 2.90 14.23
#